data_AF-A0A2P5F2X7-F1
#
_entry.id   AF-A0A2P5F2X7-F1
#
_cell.length_a   1.000
_cell.length_b   1.000
_cell.length_c   1.000
_cell.angle_alpha   90.00
_cell.angle_beta   90.00
_cell.angle_gamma   90.00
#
_symmetry.space_group_name_H-M   'P 1'
#
loop_
_entity.id
_entity.type
_entity.pdbx_description
1 polymer ?
#
loop_
_entity_poly.entity_id
_entity_poly.type
_entity_poly.pdbx_seq_one_letter_code
_entity_poly.pdbx_strand_id
1 'polypeptide(L)'
;MSSPSKRREMDLMKLMMSDYKVEMINDGMQEFYVDFHGPSENLVNVFEVFLPQLLLYPNPSDPLNGEAAALMMRDRAAYELRVKEYREKYAKPEDIGAATEDKSSDEELSEDESDSGDDQVAGEADP
;
A
#
# COMPACT_ATOMS: atom_id res chain seq x y z
N MET A 1 -8.40 -37.18 5.24
CA MET A 1 -9.02 -36.00 4.60
C MET A 1 -10.41 -35.83 5.19
N SER A 2 -10.72 -34.70 5.84
CA SER A 2 -12.07 -34.44 6.36
C SER A 2 -13.02 -34.13 5.20
N SER A 3 -14.22 -34.71 5.22
CA SER A 3 -15.23 -34.42 4.20
C SER A 3 -15.67 -32.95 4.28
N PRO A 4 -15.91 -32.26 3.16
CA PRO A 4 -16.33 -30.86 3.12
C PRO A 4 -17.51 -30.52 4.05
N SER A 5 -18.48 -31.44 4.21
CA SER A 5 -19.62 -31.25 5.11
C SER A 5 -19.20 -31.17 6.59
N LYS A 6 -18.33 -32.10 7.03
CA LYS A 6 -17.83 -32.14 8.42
C LYS A 6 -17.02 -30.89 8.78
N ARG A 7 -16.26 -30.34 7.83
CA ARG A 7 -15.52 -29.09 8.07
C ARG A 7 -16.47 -27.92 8.26
N ARG A 8 -17.44 -27.77 7.36
CA ARG A 8 -18.45 -26.70 7.43
C ARG A 8 -19.27 -26.75 8.72
N GLU A 9 -19.73 -27.93 9.12
CA GLU A 9 -20.46 -28.14 10.38
C GLU A 9 -19.63 -27.74 11.60
N MET A 10 -18.37 -28.16 11.66
CA MET A 10 -17.45 -27.81 12.74
C MET A 10 -17.19 -26.29 12.80
N ASP A 11 -16.93 -25.66 11.66
CA ASP A 11 -16.62 -24.23 11.60
C ASP A 11 -17.85 -23.38 11.96
N LEU A 12 -19.06 -23.81 11.56
CA LEU A 12 -20.31 -23.18 11.96
C LEU A 12 -20.58 -23.31 13.46
N MET A 13 -20.35 -24.49 14.04
CA MET A 13 -20.47 -24.69 15.49
C MET A 13 -19.52 -23.77 16.27
N LYS A 14 -18.26 -23.63 15.82
CA LYS A 14 -17.30 -22.70 16.44
C LYS A 14 -17.78 -21.26 16.40
N LEU A 15 -18.38 -20.86 15.27
CA LEU A 15 -18.90 -19.52 15.08
C LEU A 15 -20.11 -19.24 15.98
N MET A 16 -21.01 -20.21 16.13
CA MET A 16 -22.15 -20.12 17.08
C MET A 16 -21.74 -20.11 18.56
N MET A 17 -20.55 -20.64 18.88
CA MET A 17 -19.99 -20.65 20.23
C MET A 17 -19.06 -19.47 20.51
N SER A 18 -18.85 -18.60 19.52
CA SER A 18 -18.05 -17.39 19.66
C SER A 18 -18.90 -16.20 20.07
N ASP A 19 -18.25 -15.07 20.35
CA ASP A 19 -18.93 -13.81 20.69
C ASP A 19 -19.46 -13.06 19.46
N TYR A 20 -19.33 -13.64 18.25
CA TYR A 20 -19.93 -13.06 17.04
C TYR A 20 -21.44 -13.29 17.01
N LYS A 21 -22.19 -12.29 16.55
CA LYS A 21 -23.62 -12.44 16.29
C LYS A 21 -23.81 -13.17 14.96
N VAL A 22 -24.37 -14.37 15.02
CA VAL A 22 -24.62 -15.24 13.86
C VAL A 22 -26.12 -15.42 13.66
N GLU A 23 -26.63 -15.15 12.47
CA GLU A 23 -28.04 -15.35 12.09
C GLU A 23 -28.15 -16.41 10.99
N MET A 24 -28.87 -17.50 11.27
CA MET A 24 -29.09 -18.58 10.30
C MET A 24 -30.21 -18.20 9.34
N ILE A 25 -30.05 -18.55 8.06
CA ILE A 25 -31.06 -18.34 7.04
C ILE A 25 -31.82 -19.67 6.83
N ASN A 26 -33.15 -19.63 6.90
CA ASN A 26 -34.03 -20.77 6.61
C ASN A 26 -33.69 -22.07 7.38
N ASP A 27 -33.19 -21.96 8.62
CA ASP A 27 -32.76 -23.09 9.47
C ASP A 27 -31.70 -24.00 8.81
N GLY A 28 -31.01 -23.53 7.77
CA GLY A 28 -30.04 -24.28 7.00
C GLY A 28 -28.59 -23.93 7.33
N MET A 29 -27.72 -24.93 7.46
CA MET A 29 -26.27 -24.74 7.72
C MET A 29 -25.46 -24.25 6.50
N GLN A 30 -26.13 -23.92 5.40
CA GLN A 30 -25.49 -23.56 4.15
C GLN A 30 -25.37 -22.04 3.97
N GLU A 31 -26.24 -21.27 4.61
CA GLU A 31 -26.33 -19.81 4.46
C GLU A 31 -26.59 -19.17 5.83
N PHE A 32 -25.80 -18.15 6.18
CA PHE A 32 -25.88 -17.44 7.46
C PHE A 32 -25.24 -16.06 7.34
N TYR A 33 -25.65 -15.13 8.21
CA TYR A 33 -25.03 -13.83 8.40
C TYR A 33 -24.18 -13.82 9.67
N VAL A 34 -23.12 -13.01 9.66
CA VAL A 34 -22.22 -12.83 10.80
C VAL A 34 -21.92 -11.35 10.94
N ASP A 35 -22.17 -10.78 12.11
CA ASP A 35 -21.77 -9.41 12.41
C ASP A 35 -20.33 -9.43 12.93
N PHE A 36 -19.41 -8.97 12.10
CA PHE A 36 -18.04 -8.71 12.52
C PHE A 36 -17.92 -7.27 12.98
N HIS A 37 -17.56 -7.07 14.25
CA HIS A 37 -17.15 -5.76 14.71
C HIS A 37 -15.77 -5.45 14.12
N GLY A 38 -15.69 -4.44 13.26
CA GLY A 38 -14.41 -3.87 12.85
C GLY A 38 -13.63 -3.38 14.07
N PRO A 39 -12.30 -3.29 14.00
CA PRO A 39 -11.50 -2.78 15.11
C PRO A 39 -12.08 -1.44 15.58
N SER A 40 -12.24 -1.28 16.89
CA SER A 40 -12.80 -0.07 17.52
C SER A 40 -12.00 1.20 17.25
N GLU A 41 -10.85 1.06 16.57
CA GLU A 41 -9.95 2.13 16.17
C GLU A 41 -10.49 2.84 14.93
N ASN A 42 -11.37 3.80 15.22
CA ASN A 42 -11.60 5.07 14.52
C ASN A 42 -10.91 5.21 13.14
N LEU A 43 -11.69 5.48 12.09
CA LEU A 43 -11.21 5.77 10.73
C LEU A 43 -10.13 6.87 10.67
N VAL A 44 -10.00 7.66 11.73
CA VAL A 44 -8.88 8.58 11.98
C VAL A 44 -7.52 7.90 11.74
N ASN A 45 -7.31 6.66 12.19
CA ASN A 45 -6.05 5.94 12.00
C ASN A 45 -5.72 5.70 10.51
N VAL A 46 -6.73 5.61 9.64
CA VAL A 46 -6.53 5.49 8.19
C VAL A 46 -5.85 6.74 7.65
N PHE A 47 -6.30 7.92 8.08
CA PHE A 47 -5.79 9.19 7.59
C PHE A 47 -4.50 9.63 8.32
N GLU A 48 -4.36 9.34 9.61
CA GLU A 48 -3.21 9.77 10.41
C GLU A 48 -2.01 8.82 10.33
N VAL A 49 -2.24 7.52 10.15
CA VAL A 49 -1.17 6.51 10.23
C VAL A 49 -1.03 5.75 8.92
N PHE A 50 -2.09 5.08 8.45
CA PHE A 50 -1.97 4.15 7.33
C PHE A 50 -1.69 4.83 5.98
N LEU A 51 -2.42 5.88 5.63
CA LEU A 51 -2.21 6.57 4.34
C LEU A 51 -0.83 7.24 4.25
N PRO A 52 -0.36 8.01 5.26
CA PRO A 52 0.99 8.56 5.21
C PRO A 52 2.08 7.48 5.09
N GLN A 53 1.96 6.38 5.85
CA GLN A 53 2.90 5.27 5.76
C GLN A 53 2.91 4.59 4.39
N LEU A 54 1.74 4.33 3.80
CA LEU A 54 1.63 3.71 2.48
C LEU A 54 2.14 4.63 1.36
N LEU A 55 1.97 5.95 1.49
CA LEU A 55 2.52 6.91 0.54
C LEU A 55 4.05 6.99 0.60
N LEU A 56 4.63 6.85 1.78
CA LEU A 56 6.09 6.80 1.98
C LEU A 56 6.69 5.47 1.51
N TYR A 57 5.97 4.37 1.70
CA TYR A 57 6.44 3.02 1.43
C TYR A 57 5.43 2.23 0.59
N PRO A 58 5.30 2.55 -0.72
CA PRO A 58 4.40 1.81 -1.60
C PRO A 58 4.87 0.36 -1.79
N ASN A 59 3.92 -0.57 -1.87
CA ASN A 59 4.19 -1.99 -2.10
C ASN A 59 3.82 -2.40 -3.55
N PRO A 60 4.78 -2.44 -4.48
CA PRO A 60 4.49 -2.81 -5.87
C PRO A 60 4.31 -4.32 -6.07
N SER A 61 4.68 -5.16 -5.09
CA SER A 61 4.53 -6.62 -5.17
C SER A 61 3.11 -7.11 -4.93
N ASP A 62 2.25 -6.28 -4.34
CA ASP A 62 0.82 -6.55 -4.15
C ASP A 62 -0.02 -5.31 -4.52
N PRO A 63 -0.16 -5.00 -5.83
CA PRO A 63 -0.63 -3.71 -6.25
C PRO A 63 -2.15 -3.63 -6.41
N LEU A 64 -2.75 -2.58 -5.85
CA LEU A 64 -4.13 -2.17 -6.21
C LEU A 64 -4.17 -1.43 -7.55
N ASN A 65 -3.09 -0.74 -7.93
CA ASN A 65 -2.91 -0.13 -9.24
C ASN A 65 -1.74 -0.80 -9.98
N GLY A 66 -2.07 -1.75 -10.86
CA GLY A 66 -1.08 -2.55 -11.58
C GLY A 66 -0.18 -1.73 -12.52
N GLU A 67 -0.69 -0.66 -13.14
CA GLU A 67 0.10 0.20 -14.04
C GLU A 67 1.17 0.97 -13.26
N ALA A 68 0.77 1.60 -12.16
CA ALA A 68 1.69 2.36 -11.30
C ALA A 68 2.76 1.47 -10.67
N ALA A 69 2.38 0.26 -10.25
CA ALA A 69 3.32 -0.71 -9.69
C ALA A 69 4.31 -1.23 -10.74
N ALA A 70 3.83 -1.57 -11.94
CA ALA A 70 4.70 -1.97 -13.04
C ALA A 70 5.67 -0.85 -13.43
N LEU A 71 5.20 0.41 -13.45
CA LEU A 71 6.05 1.57 -13.69
C LEU A 71 7.11 1.70 -12.59
N MET A 72 6.72 1.63 -11.31
CA MET A 72 7.65 1.72 -10.19
C MET A 72 8.72 0.61 -10.21
N MET A 73 8.35 -0.62 -10.59
CA MET A 73 9.28 -1.76 -10.66
C MET A 73 10.23 -1.67 -11.86
N ARG A 74 9.76 -1.13 -13.00
CA ARG A 74 10.55 -1.06 -14.24
C ARG A 74 11.41 0.20 -14.30
N ASP A 75 10.86 1.34 -13.91
CA ASP A 75 11.46 2.66 -14.01
C ASP A 75 11.00 3.56 -12.86
N ARG A 76 11.83 3.57 -11.81
CA ARG A 76 11.62 4.34 -10.60
C ARG A 76 11.56 5.85 -10.88
N ALA A 77 12.41 6.36 -11.75
CA ALA A 77 12.50 7.80 -12.05
C ALA A 77 11.25 8.30 -12.77
N ALA A 78 10.77 7.54 -13.76
CA ALA A 78 9.52 7.86 -14.45
C ALA A 78 8.30 7.79 -13.51
N TYR A 79 8.28 6.83 -12.57
CA TYR A 79 7.26 6.77 -11.53
C TYR A 79 7.26 8.03 -10.65
N GLU A 80 8.43 8.46 -10.16
CA GLU A 80 8.56 9.65 -9.32
C GLU A 80 8.15 10.94 -10.05
N LEU A 81 8.52 11.08 -11.33
CA LEU A 81 8.07 12.20 -12.15
C LEU A 81 6.55 12.22 -12.27
N ARG A 82 5.94 11.06 -12.56
CA ARG A 82 4.47 10.94 -12.66
C ARG A 82 3.77 11.22 -11.33
N VAL A 83 4.35 10.82 -10.21
CA VAL A 83 3.83 11.18 -8.87
C VAL A 83 3.87 12.69 -8.65
N LYS A 84 4.97 13.36 -9.03
CA LYS A 84 5.09 14.83 -8.93
C LYS A 84 4.03 15.55 -9.78
N GLU A 85 3.86 15.14 -11.04
CA GLU A 85 2.83 15.69 -11.94
C GLU A 85 1.41 15.54 -11.35
N TYR A 86 1.10 14.37 -10.77
CA TYR A 86 -0.22 14.12 -10.17
C TYR A 86 -0.43 14.89 -8.88
N ARG A 87 0.62 15.03 -8.05
CA ARG A 87 0.57 15.88 -6.86
C ARG A 87 0.23 17.32 -7.23
N GLU A 88 0.91 17.88 -8.23
CA GLU A 88 0.66 19.25 -8.69
C GLU A 88 -0.73 19.42 -9.28
N LYS A 89 -1.28 18.39 -9.93
CA LYS A 89 -2.59 18.48 -10.56
C LYS A 89 -3.77 18.34 -9.59
N TYR A 90 -3.61 17.55 -8.52
CA TYR A 90 -4.73 17.09 -7.70
C TYR A 90 -4.58 17.29 -6.18
N ALA A 91 -3.37 17.58 -5.69
CA ALA A 91 -3.08 17.69 -4.26
C ALA A 91 -2.47 19.06 -3.93
N LYS A 92 -3.13 20.11 -4.40
CA LYS A 92 -2.66 21.48 -4.17
C LYS A 92 -3.09 21.97 -2.79
N PRO A 93 -2.26 22.80 -2.12
CA PRO A 93 -2.63 23.36 -0.83
C PRO A 93 -3.87 24.27 -0.94
N GLU A 94 -4.15 24.85 -2.11
CA GLU A 94 -5.34 25.67 -2.33
C GLU A 94 -6.66 24.86 -2.33
N ASP A 95 -6.60 23.55 -2.57
CA ASP A 95 -7.77 22.65 -2.54
C ASP A 95 -8.15 22.26 -1.09
N ILE A 96 -7.21 22.41 -0.17
CA ILE A 96 -7.42 22.31 1.27
C ILE A 96 -7.84 23.71 1.69
N GLY A 97 -9.07 23.94 2.15
CA GLY A 97 -9.56 25.28 2.54
C GLY A 97 -8.84 25.94 3.73
N ALA A 98 -7.55 25.67 3.96
CA ALA A 98 -6.70 26.19 5.02
C ALA A 98 -5.70 27.20 4.43
N ALA A 99 -5.67 28.38 5.05
CA ALA A 99 -4.88 29.54 4.64
C ALA A 99 -3.39 29.22 4.42
N THR A 100 -2.85 29.80 3.35
CA THR A 100 -1.43 29.87 3.02
C THR A 100 -0.61 30.40 4.21
N GLU A 101 0.21 29.57 4.83
CA GLU A 101 1.39 30.09 5.56
C GLU A 101 2.60 30.02 4.62
N ASP A 102 2.99 31.20 4.15
CA ASP A 102 4.22 31.48 3.41
C ASP A 102 5.43 30.74 3.99
N LYS A 103 5.99 29.80 3.21
CA LYS A 103 7.42 29.46 3.28
C LYS A 103 7.97 29.30 1.86
N SER A 104 8.37 30.46 1.34
CA SER A 104 9.57 30.75 0.54
C SER A 104 10.20 29.58 -0.22
N SER A 105 10.15 29.73 -1.54
CA SER A 105 11.06 29.15 -2.53
C SER A 105 12.51 29.10 -2.05
N ASP A 106 13.15 27.93 -2.18
CA ASP A 106 14.58 27.82 -2.40
C ASP A 106 14.81 26.61 -3.31
N GLU A 107 15.01 26.90 -4.59
CA GLU A 107 15.50 25.96 -5.59
C GLU A 107 17.00 25.79 -5.35
N GLU A 108 17.52 24.57 -5.27
CA GLU A 108 18.83 24.26 -5.83
C GLU A 108 18.81 22.79 -6.29
N LEU A 109 18.85 22.62 -7.61
CA LEU A 109 19.16 21.36 -8.28
C LEU A 109 20.62 21.02 -8.03
N SER A 110 20.92 19.94 -7.32
CA SER A 110 22.26 19.34 -7.39
C SER A 110 22.28 18.32 -8.53
N GLU A 111 22.80 18.76 -9.67
CA GLU A 111 23.30 17.89 -10.74
C GLU A 111 24.56 17.20 -10.20
N ASP A 112 24.53 15.88 -10.03
CA ASP A 112 25.77 15.11 -9.86
C ASP A 112 25.92 14.16 -11.04
N GLU A 113 27.03 14.41 -11.72
CA GLU A 113 27.43 13.91 -13.02
C GLU A 113 27.71 12.41 -12.98
N SER A 114 27.40 11.76 -14.10
CA SER A 114 27.77 10.36 -14.32
C SER A 114 29.29 10.20 -14.38
N ASP A 115 29.93 9.66 -13.34
CA ASP A 115 31.32 9.23 -13.42
C ASP A 115 31.41 7.88 -14.14
N SER A 116 31.63 7.97 -15.45
CA SER A 116 32.06 6.86 -16.30
C SER A 116 33.54 6.59 -16.06
N GLY A 117 33.86 5.68 -15.14
CA GLY A 117 35.22 5.16 -14.92
C GLY A 117 35.39 3.71 -15.37
N ASP A 118 35.55 3.49 -16.68
CA ASP A 118 36.20 2.28 -17.22
C ASP A 118 37.71 2.43 -17.01
N ASP A 119 38.30 1.57 -16.17
CA ASP A 119 39.75 1.38 -16.17
C ASP A 119 40.08 -0.10 -16.00
N GLN A 120 40.16 -0.79 -17.13
CA GLN A 120 40.82 -2.07 -17.26
C GLN A 120 42.34 -1.83 -17.29
N VAL A 121 43.01 -2.00 -16.14
CA VAL A 121 44.47 -2.17 -16.12
C VAL A 121 44.82 -3.65 -16.04
N ALA A 122 45.26 -4.17 -17.19
CA ALA A 122 46.11 -5.35 -17.29
C ALA A 122 47.50 -5.03 -16.71
N GLY A 123 48.05 -5.93 -15.89
CA GLY A 123 49.41 -5.81 -15.36
C GLY A 123 49.92 -7.12 -14.73
N GLU A 124 50.59 -7.92 -15.56
CA GLU A 124 51.75 -8.80 -15.32
C GLU A 124 51.99 -9.56 -13.99
N ALA A 125 52.35 -10.85 -14.16
CA ALA A 125 53.14 -11.70 -13.25
C ALA A 125 54.49 -11.05 -12.89
N ASP A 126 55.26 -11.35 -11.83
CA ASP A 126 55.76 -12.58 -11.17
C ASP A 126 56.53 -12.12 -9.87
N PRO A 127 57.24 -12.90 -9.01
CA PRO A 127 58.06 -14.12 -9.24
C PRO A 127 57.70 -15.37 -8.41
#